data_AF-A0A955ENJ5-F1
#
_entry.id   AF-A0A955ENJ5-F1
#
_cell.length_a   1.000
_cell.length_b   1.000
_cell.length_c   1.000
_cell.angle_alpha   90.00
_cell.angle_beta   90.00
_cell.angle_gamma   90.00
#
_symmetry.space_group_name_H-M   'P 1'
#
loop_
_entity.id
_entity.type
_entity.pdbx_description
1 polymer ?
#
loop_
_entity_poly.entity_id
_entity_poly.type
_entity_poly.pdbx_seq_one_letter_code
_entity_poly.pdbx_strand_id
1 'polypeptide(L)'
;MMRSLSWILMVLAMAAFVACGDKGDASKGGAATNQGKDADHHDDDHDHDGDHDHDGDHDHDHDGHDDHDGHDDHDHGERHVIGESKAGDFTVALAVFGEIEAGHEGVLDINVTDGKPAAVRAWVGVESGKGSMKAKVDGEDGDYHGHIEVPATLPEGSAIWVEVEGADGAKSATSFKLP
;
A
#
# COMPACT_ATOMS: atom_id res chain seq x y z
N MET A 1 47.10 -11.28 -18.38
CA MET A 1 46.36 -10.51 -19.41
C MET A 1 45.06 -10.03 -18.79
N MET A 2 44.71 -8.79 -19.11
CA MET A 2 43.97 -7.85 -18.25
C MET A 2 42.47 -8.13 -18.13
N ARG A 3 41.94 -7.84 -16.93
CA ARG A 3 40.53 -7.85 -16.54
C ARG A 3 39.89 -6.55 -17.08
N SER A 4 38.83 -6.65 -17.86
CA SER A 4 38.05 -5.49 -18.31
C SER A 4 36.79 -5.37 -17.46
N LEU A 5 36.85 -4.58 -16.39
CA LEU A 5 35.67 -4.07 -15.70
C LEU A 5 35.25 -2.79 -16.43
N SER A 6 34.14 -2.85 -17.18
CA SER A 6 33.50 -1.66 -17.75
C SER A 6 32.57 -1.07 -16.69
N TRP A 7 33.07 -0.07 -15.96
CA TRP A 7 32.26 0.77 -15.07
C TRP A 7 31.39 1.70 -15.91
N ILE A 8 30.07 1.51 -15.86
CA ILE A 8 29.11 2.49 -16.36
C ILE A 8 28.95 3.56 -15.28
N LEU A 9 29.48 4.74 -15.57
CA LEU A 9 29.33 5.95 -14.79
C LEU A 9 27.90 6.46 -14.97
N MET A 10 26.99 6.16 -14.04
CA MET A 10 25.67 6.75 -14.01
C MET A 10 25.76 8.09 -13.25
N VAL A 11 25.64 9.19 -13.99
CA VAL A 11 25.70 10.55 -13.45
C VAL A 11 24.42 10.83 -12.68
N LEU A 12 24.52 10.85 -11.34
CA LEU A 12 23.48 11.30 -10.43
C LEU A 12 23.46 12.84 -10.41
N ALA A 13 22.47 13.45 -11.04
CA ALA A 13 22.22 14.89 -10.94
C ALA A 13 21.38 15.19 -9.69
N MET A 14 22.02 15.61 -8.60
CA MET A 14 21.32 16.20 -7.45
C MET A 14 20.97 17.66 -7.75
N ALA A 15 19.68 17.96 -7.84
CA ALA A 15 19.18 19.34 -7.81
C ALA A 15 18.84 19.72 -6.35
N ALA A 16 19.64 20.61 -5.78
CA ALA A 16 19.36 21.23 -4.48
C ALA A 16 18.33 22.36 -4.65
N PHE A 17 17.17 22.24 -3.99
CA PHE A 17 16.26 23.37 -3.82
C PHE A 17 16.76 24.26 -2.67
N VAL A 18 17.29 25.43 -3.04
CA VAL A 18 17.60 26.53 -2.13
C VAL A 18 16.29 27.15 -1.66
N ALA A 19 16.04 27.03 -0.36
CA ALA A 19 15.01 27.78 0.35
C ALA A 19 15.43 29.25 0.49
N CYS A 20 14.58 30.17 0.02
CA CYS A 20 14.67 31.58 0.36
C CYS A 20 13.36 31.97 1.05
N GLY A 21 13.44 32.29 2.35
CA GLY A 21 12.34 32.82 3.13
C GLY A 21 12.17 34.32 2.94
N ASP A 22 10.95 34.79 3.13
CA ASP A 22 10.65 36.19 3.41
C ASP A 22 9.65 36.27 4.58
N LYS A 23 9.89 37.24 5.47
CA LYS A 23 9.26 37.45 6.78
C LYS A 23 8.28 38.62 6.71
N GLY A 24 7.16 38.52 7.43
CA GLY A 24 6.47 39.67 8.04
C GLY A 24 4.95 39.56 7.94
N ASP A 25 4.15 40.06 8.87
CA ASP A 25 4.31 40.40 10.29
C ASP A 25 2.87 40.36 10.87
N ALA A 26 2.78 40.41 12.19
CA ALA A 26 1.61 40.13 13.01
C ALA A 26 0.40 41.07 12.80
N SER A 27 -0.79 40.56 13.11
CA SER A 27 -1.72 41.33 13.96
C SER A 27 -2.68 40.49 14.79
N LYS A 28 -2.92 41.05 15.96
CA LYS A 28 -3.56 40.53 17.17
C LYS A 28 -5.08 40.42 17.03
N GLY A 29 -5.66 39.59 17.89
CA GLY A 29 -6.86 39.98 18.64
C GLY A 29 -7.96 38.93 18.68
N GLY A 30 -8.35 38.53 19.89
CA GLY A 30 -9.65 37.88 20.12
C GLY A 30 -9.62 36.77 21.15
N ALA A 31 -9.53 37.14 22.43
CA ALA A 31 -9.94 36.26 23.52
C ALA A 31 -11.45 36.01 23.43
N ALA A 32 -11.86 34.75 23.53
CA ALA A 32 -13.20 34.38 23.97
C ALA A 32 -13.11 33.04 24.69
N THR A 33 -13.01 33.14 26.01
CA THR A 33 -13.39 32.09 26.94
C THR A 33 -14.87 31.78 26.76
N ASN A 34 -15.25 30.51 26.67
CA ASN A 34 -16.54 30.11 27.21
C ASN A 34 -16.40 28.76 27.92
N GLN A 35 -16.30 28.87 29.24
CA GLN A 35 -16.69 27.82 30.16
C GLN A 35 -18.18 27.58 30.00
N GLY A 36 -18.60 26.32 30.07
CA GLY A 36 -19.79 25.98 30.82
C GLY A 36 -20.76 25.03 30.14
N LYS A 37 -21.02 23.97 30.91
CA LYS A 37 -22.33 23.39 31.24
C LYS A 37 -22.70 22.13 30.47
N ASP A 38 -22.40 21.02 31.14
CA ASP A 38 -23.39 20.14 31.78
C ASP A 38 -24.73 19.93 31.07
N ALA A 39 -25.04 18.62 31.02
CA ALA A 39 -26.34 17.99 31.13
C ALA A 39 -27.01 17.52 29.82
N ASP A 40 -27.56 16.31 29.97
CA ASP A 40 -28.68 15.70 29.25
C ASP A 40 -28.27 14.65 28.20
N HIS A 41 -28.14 13.38 28.63
CA HIS A 41 -29.22 12.39 28.85
C HIS A 41 -29.96 12.09 27.54
N HIS A 42 -29.69 10.91 26.96
CA HIS A 42 -30.73 10.01 26.44
C HIS A 42 -30.14 8.60 26.40
N ASP A 43 -30.39 7.91 27.51
CA ASP A 43 -30.49 6.46 27.59
C ASP A 43 -31.68 6.05 26.71
N ASP A 44 -31.43 5.26 25.67
CA ASP A 44 -32.47 4.48 25.00
C ASP A 44 -32.31 3.03 25.50
N ASP A 45 -32.87 2.83 26.69
CA ASP A 45 -33.24 1.52 27.21
C ASP A 45 -34.32 0.94 26.28
N HIS A 46 -33.96 -0.13 25.57
CA HIS A 46 -34.93 -1.02 24.95
C HIS A 46 -35.03 -2.30 25.78
N ASP A 47 -35.80 -2.19 26.86
CA ASP A 47 -36.39 -3.32 27.57
C ASP A 47 -37.34 -4.05 26.62
N HIS A 48 -36.95 -5.26 26.22
CA HIS A 48 -37.88 -6.28 25.78
C HIS A 48 -37.85 -7.41 26.81
N ASP A 49 -38.66 -7.23 27.85
CA ASP A 49 -39.15 -8.29 28.71
C ASP A 49 -39.97 -9.24 27.86
N GLY A 50 -39.32 -10.30 27.40
CA GLY A 50 -39.90 -11.41 26.67
C GLY A 50 -39.46 -12.71 27.30
N ASP A 51 -39.93 -12.94 28.53
CA ASP A 51 -39.85 -14.24 29.20
C ASP A 51 -40.46 -15.32 28.29
N HIS A 52 -39.60 -16.12 27.68
CA HIS A 52 -39.96 -17.41 27.10
C HIS A 52 -39.04 -18.48 27.67
N ASP A 53 -39.43 -18.98 28.85
CA ASP A 53 -39.03 -20.28 29.34
C ASP A 53 -39.53 -21.36 28.37
N HIS A 54 -38.60 -22.05 27.73
CA HIS A 54 -38.83 -23.38 27.19
C HIS A 54 -37.79 -24.32 27.78
N ASP A 55 -38.17 -24.93 28.91
CA ASP A 55 -37.62 -26.20 29.36
C ASP A 55 -37.92 -27.24 28.28
N GLY A 56 -36.90 -27.60 27.51
CA GLY A 56 -36.99 -28.57 26.44
C GLY A 56 -35.63 -29.17 26.20
N ASP A 57 -35.27 -30.13 27.07
CA ASP A 57 -34.18 -31.08 26.85
C ASP A 57 -34.30 -31.66 25.44
N HIS A 58 -33.47 -31.17 24.53
CA HIS A 58 -33.25 -31.74 23.22
C HIS A 58 -31.75 -31.99 23.06
N ASP A 59 -31.32 -33.10 23.65
CA ASP A 59 -30.14 -33.83 23.20
C ASP A 59 -30.38 -34.25 21.74
N HIS A 60 -29.73 -33.55 20.82
CA HIS A 60 -29.50 -34.03 19.46
C HIS A 60 -28.00 -34.06 19.21
N ASP A 61 -27.52 -35.29 19.05
CA ASP A 61 -26.16 -35.69 18.76
C ASP A 61 -25.51 -34.84 17.65
N HIS A 62 -24.27 -34.43 17.94
CA HIS A 62 -23.36 -33.80 17.00
C HIS A 62 -22.77 -34.86 16.05
N ASP A 63 -23.51 -35.21 15.00
CA ASP A 63 -22.98 -35.98 13.87
C ASP A 63 -23.25 -35.25 12.54
N GLY A 64 -22.18 -34.68 11.98
CA GLY A 64 -22.17 -34.01 10.67
C GLY A 64 -21.33 -32.74 10.73
N HIS A 65 -19.99 -32.84 10.71
CA HIS A 65 -19.24 -32.75 9.45
C HIS A 65 -19.86 -31.73 8.49
N ASP A 66 -19.34 -30.51 8.45
CA ASP A 66 -18.27 -30.20 7.50
C ASP A 66 -17.66 -28.85 7.87
N ASP A 67 -16.34 -28.89 7.97
CA ASP A 67 -15.45 -27.75 8.02
C ASP A 67 -15.69 -26.90 6.76
N HIS A 68 -16.56 -25.90 6.87
CA HIS A 68 -16.51 -24.78 5.93
C HIS A 68 -15.44 -23.81 6.44
N ASP A 69 -14.19 -24.22 6.21
CA ASP A 69 -13.09 -23.32 5.91
C ASP A 69 -13.53 -22.43 4.74
N GLY A 70 -14.32 -21.41 5.06
CA GLY A 70 -14.58 -20.27 4.19
C GLY A 70 -13.28 -19.48 4.11
N HIS A 71 -12.31 -20.02 3.40
CA HIS A 71 -11.31 -19.20 2.76
C HIS A 71 -12.09 -18.24 1.88
N ASP A 72 -12.23 -16.99 2.35
CA ASP A 72 -12.50 -15.85 1.48
C ASP A 72 -11.33 -15.77 0.50
N ASP A 73 -11.35 -16.63 -0.52
CA ASP A 73 -10.49 -16.55 -1.69
C ASP A 73 -10.93 -15.26 -2.39
N HIS A 74 -10.33 -14.14 -1.98
CA HIS A 74 -10.42 -12.88 -2.69
C HIS A 74 -9.88 -13.14 -4.10
N ASP A 75 -10.78 -13.32 -5.05
CA ASP A 75 -10.42 -13.60 -6.44
C ASP A 75 -9.72 -12.37 -7.04
N HIS A 76 -8.38 -12.44 -7.09
CA HIS A 76 -7.55 -11.38 -7.64
C HIS A 76 -7.41 -11.49 -9.18
N GLY A 77 -7.97 -12.52 -9.82
CA GLY A 77 -7.80 -12.82 -11.25
C GLY A 77 -6.54 -13.65 -11.56
N GLU A 78 -6.24 -13.85 -12.86
CA GLU A 78 -5.08 -14.63 -13.29
C GLU A 78 -3.77 -13.89 -12.98
N ARG A 79 -2.76 -14.61 -12.49
CA ARG A 79 -1.44 -14.07 -12.19
C ARG A 79 -0.58 -13.95 -13.46
N HIS A 80 -0.18 -12.74 -13.82
CA HIS A 80 0.67 -12.43 -14.96
C HIS A 80 2.05 -11.93 -14.51
N VAL A 81 3.12 -12.67 -14.83
CA VAL A 81 4.50 -12.24 -14.55
C VAL A 81 4.89 -11.13 -15.52
N ILE A 82 5.26 -9.97 -15.00
CA ILE A 82 5.66 -8.81 -15.78
C ILE A 82 7.16 -8.84 -16.10
N GLY A 83 7.99 -9.19 -15.11
CA GLY A 83 9.43 -9.34 -15.31
C GLY A 83 10.25 -9.12 -14.04
N GLU A 84 11.55 -8.95 -14.24
CA GLU A 84 12.54 -8.74 -13.18
C GLU A 84 13.46 -7.55 -13.52
N SER A 85 13.82 -6.74 -12.54
CA SER A 85 14.73 -5.60 -12.70
C SER A 85 15.47 -5.26 -11.39
N LYS A 86 16.53 -4.47 -11.49
CA LYS A 86 17.32 -4.01 -10.34
C LYS A 86 16.81 -2.69 -9.78
N ALA A 87 16.67 -2.62 -8.46
CA ALA A 87 16.47 -1.40 -7.69
C ALA A 87 17.65 -1.22 -6.72
N GLY A 88 18.71 -0.56 -7.20
CA GLY A 88 19.98 -0.52 -6.47
C GLY A 88 20.61 -1.91 -6.42
N ASP A 89 20.93 -2.40 -5.22
CA ASP A 89 21.50 -3.74 -5.03
C ASP A 89 20.44 -4.85 -5.04
N PHE A 90 19.17 -4.50 -4.82
CA PHE A 90 18.05 -5.45 -4.77
C PHE A 90 17.61 -5.90 -6.17
N THR A 91 17.25 -7.16 -6.29
CA THR A 91 16.51 -7.69 -7.46
C THR A 91 15.03 -7.69 -7.14
N VAL A 92 14.21 -7.14 -8.03
CA VAL A 92 12.76 -7.03 -7.90
C VAL A 92 12.11 -7.80 -9.05
N ALA A 93 11.34 -8.83 -8.73
CA ALA A 93 10.46 -9.52 -9.68
C ALA A 93 9.01 -9.08 -9.43
N LEU A 94 8.30 -8.72 -10.49
CA LEU A 94 6.92 -8.23 -10.43
C LEU A 94 5.99 -9.18 -11.19
N ALA A 95 4.87 -9.51 -10.56
CA ALA A 95 3.67 -10.02 -11.19
C ALA A 95 2.48 -9.14 -10.81
N VAL A 96 1.44 -9.19 -11.64
CA VAL A 96 0.13 -8.57 -11.36
C VAL A 96 -0.93 -9.64 -11.43
N PHE A 97 -2.05 -9.45 -10.76
CA PHE A 97 -3.24 -10.27 -10.99
C PHE A 97 -4.26 -9.49 -11.81
N GLY A 98 -4.79 -10.12 -12.85
CA GLY A 98 -5.68 -9.47 -13.81
C GLY A 98 -5.00 -8.36 -14.61
N GLU A 99 -5.81 -7.43 -15.11
CA GLU A 99 -5.35 -6.27 -15.89
C GLU A 99 -5.17 -5.03 -15.00
N ILE A 100 -4.20 -4.17 -15.35
CA ILE A 100 -4.01 -2.88 -14.68
C ILE A 100 -4.76 -1.80 -15.49
N GLU A 101 -6.00 -1.54 -15.12
CA GLU A 101 -6.89 -0.63 -15.85
C GLU A 101 -6.97 0.77 -15.21
N ALA A 102 -7.03 1.81 -16.04
CA ALA A 102 -7.12 3.19 -15.56
C ALA A 102 -8.40 3.45 -14.74
N GLY A 103 -8.25 3.94 -13.50
CA GLY A 103 -9.36 4.23 -12.60
C GLY A 103 -9.89 3.02 -11.83
N HIS A 104 -9.19 1.89 -11.89
CA HIS A 104 -9.49 0.66 -11.15
C HIS A 104 -8.38 0.35 -10.14
N GLU A 105 -8.62 -0.64 -9.29
CA GLU A 105 -7.59 -1.19 -8.42
C GLU A 105 -6.79 -2.26 -9.17
N GLY A 106 -5.47 -2.23 -9.01
CA GLY A 106 -4.55 -3.28 -9.44
C GLY A 106 -3.98 -4.03 -8.24
N VAL A 107 -3.70 -5.31 -8.43
CA VAL A 107 -3.11 -6.18 -7.40
C VAL A 107 -1.71 -6.59 -7.83
N LEU A 108 -0.71 -6.34 -6.97
CA LEU A 108 0.70 -6.57 -7.25
C LEU A 108 1.26 -7.68 -6.37
N ASP A 109 2.04 -8.56 -6.98
CA ASP A 109 2.93 -9.52 -6.33
C ASP A 109 4.38 -9.13 -6.61
N ILE A 110 5.13 -8.78 -5.57
CA ILE A 110 6.49 -8.27 -5.67
C ILE A 110 7.40 -9.19 -4.87
N ASN A 111 8.35 -9.83 -5.54
CA ASN A 111 9.42 -10.56 -4.87
C ASN A 111 10.72 -9.73 -4.89
N VAL A 112 11.32 -9.52 -3.71
CA VAL A 112 12.57 -8.78 -3.53
C VAL A 112 13.64 -9.71 -2.97
N THR A 113 14.77 -9.81 -3.68
CA THR A 113 15.93 -10.61 -3.27
C THR A 113 17.20 -9.76 -3.18
N ASP A 114 18.32 -10.41 -2.83
CA ASP A 114 19.64 -9.80 -2.58
C ASP A 114 19.72 -8.89 -1.33
N GLY A 115 18.75 -9.01 -0.42
CA GLY A 115 18.76 -8.35 0.88
C GLY A 115 17.37 -8.31 1.52
N LYS A 116 17.29 -7.85 2.78
CA LYS A 116 16.01 -7.59 3.45
C LYS A 116 15.71 -6.09 3.42
N PRO A 117 14.67 -5.64 2.71
CA PRO A 117 14.32 -4.22 2.70
C PRO A 117 13.62 -3.80 4.00
N ALA A 118 13.78 -2.54 4.38
CA ALA A 118 13.05 -1.92 5.48
C ALA A 118 11.61 -1.57 5.09
N ALA A 119 11.37 -1.25 3.82
CA ALA A 119 10.05 -1.03 3.25
C ALA A 119 10.06 -1.21 1.73
N VAL A 120 8.91 -1.61 1.17
CA VAL A 120 8.66 -1.63 -0.27
C VAL A 120 7.42 -0.77 -0.54
N ARG A 121 7.48 0.05 -1.60
CA ARG A 121 6.36 0.90 -2.03
C ARG A 121 6.20 0.79 -3.54
N ALA A 122 4.97 0.81 -4.00
CA ALA A 122 4.66 0.79 -5.42
C ALA A 122 3.83 2.00 -5.83
N TRP A 123 3.94 2.44 -7.08
CA TRP A 123 3.00 3.39 -7.68
C TRP A 123 2.75 3.12 -9.15
N VAL A 124 1.53 3.42 -9.60
CA VAL A 124 1.18 3.41 -11.01
C VAL A 124 1.11 4.85 -11.52
N GLY A 125 1.90 5.15 -12.55
CA GLY A 125 1.98 6.47 -13.16
C GLY A 125 3.41 6.84 -13.55
N VAL A 126 3.76 8.11 -13.47
CA VAL A 126 5.06 8.64 -13.93
C VAL A 126 6.15 8.48 -12.86
N GLU A 127 7.42 8.48 -13.28
CA GLU A 127 8.59 8.33 -12.39
C GLU A 127 8.59 9.28 -11.18
N SER A 128 8.20 10.54 -11.41
CA SER A 128 8.15 11.55 -10.34
C SER A 128 7.10 11.28 -9.26
N GLY A 129 6.17 10.35 -9.49
CA GLY A 129 5.02 10.07 -8.64
C GLY A 129 3.92 11.16 -8.68
N LYS A 130 4.13 12.28 -9.38
CA LYS A 130 3.13 13.36 -9.45
C LYS A 130 1.88 12.90 -10.19
N GLY A 131 0.73 12.96 -9.51
CA GLY A 131 -0.55 12.47 -10.06
C GLY A 131 -0.61 10.95 -10.23
N SER A 132 0.37 10.23 -9.69
CA SER A 132 0.37 8.78 -9.61
C SER A 132 -0.35 8.35 -8.33
N MET A 133 -0.84 7.12 -8.31
CA MET A 133 -1.41 6.51 -7.12
C MET A 133 -0.34 5.62 -6.49
N LYS A 134 -0.02 5.88 -5.22
CA LYS A 134 1.08 5.22 -4.49
C LYS A 134 0.52 4.45 -3.30
N ALA A 135 1.00 3.22 -3.13
CA ALA A 135 0.68 2.36 -2.00
C ALA A 135 1.97 1.84 -1.36
N LYS A 136 1.90 1.58 -0.05
CA LYS A 136 2.88 0.70 0.59
C LYS A 136 2.38 -0.73 0.37
N VAL A 137 3.31 -1.63 0.04
CA VAL A 137 2.98 -3.06 -0.08
C VAL A 137 3.36 -3.76 1.20
N ASP A 138 2.57 -4.74 1.59
CA ASP A 138 2.72 -5.50 2.82
C ASP A 138 3.30 -6.87 2.51
N GLY A 139 4.22 -7.32 3.35
CA GLY A 139 4.96 -8.54 3.06
C GLY A 139 6.14 -8.76 3.98
N GLU A 140 6.61 -10.00 3.98
CA GLU A 140 7.73 -10.46 4.78
C GLU A 140 8.63 -11.38 3.96
N ASP A 141 9.89 -11.47 4.39
CA ASP A 141 10.89 -12.42 3.86
C ASP A 141 11.08 -12.43 2.33
N GLY A 142 10.85 -11.28 1.70
CA GLY A 142 11.06 -11.07 0.28
C GLY A 142 9.79 -11.13 -0.55
N ASP A 143 8.68 -11.60 -0.01
CA ASP A 143 7.39 -11.67 -0.72
C ASP A 143 6.46 -10.57 -0.23
N TYR A 144 6.05 -9.71 -1.16
CA TYR A 144 5.21 -8.55 -0.89
C TYR A 144 3.99 -8.56 -1.79
N HIS A 145 2.84 -8.28 -1.17
CA HIS A 145 1.56 -8.18 -1.84
C HIS A 145 0.98 -6.78 -1.60
N GLY A 146 0.32 -6.21 -2.61
CA GLY A 146 -0.25 -4.90 -2.44
C GLY A 146 -1.34 -4.56 -3.43
N HIS A 147 -2.38 -3.92 -2.91
CA HIS A 147 -3.43 -3.29 -3.68
C HIS A 147 -3.03 -1.87 -4.00
N ILE A 148 -3.28 -1.44 -5.23
CA ILE A 148 -2.95 -0.11 -5.68
C ILE A 148 -4.01 0.44 -6.61
N GLU A 149 -4.54 1.60 -6.26
CA GLU A 149 -5.37 2.39 -7.17
C GLU A 149 -4.58 2.73 -8.43
N VAL A 150 -5.23 2.73 -9.59
CA VAL A 150 -4.64 3.16 -10.85
C VAL A 150 -5.20 4.53 -11.19
N PRO A 151 -4.36 5.53 -11.55
CA PRO A 151 -4.86 6.83 -11.97
C PRO A 151 -5.93 6.72 -13.06
N ALA A 152 -7.04 7.46 -12.91
CA ALA A 152 -8.10 7.54 -13.91
C ALA A 152 -7.62 8.06 -15.28
N THR A 153 -6.44 8.66 -15.34
CA THR A 153 -5.74 9.00 -16.58
C THR A 153 -4.30 8.58 -16.43
N LEU A 154 -3.79 7.78 -17.38
CA LEU A 154 -2.40 7.35 -17.43
C LEU A 154 -1.62 8.28 -18.37
N PRO A 155 -0.80 9.21 -17.85
CA PRO A 155 0.04 10.06 -18.69
C PRO A 155 1.05 9.24 -19.51
N GLU A 156 1.59 9.84 -20.56
CA GLU A 156 2.72 9.24 -21.29
C GLU A 156 3.90 8.98 -20.33
N GLY A 157 4.54 7.82 -20.48
CA GLY A 157 5.59 7.37 -19.57
C GLY A 157 5.06 6.74 -18.26
N SER A 158 3.75 6.44 -18.18
CA SER A 158 3.21 5.66 -17.07
C SER A 158 3.78 4.24 -17.06
N ALA A 159 4.11 3.79 -15.86
CA ALA A 159 4.64 2.47 -15.58
C ALA A 159 4.19 2.04 -14.17
N ILE A 160 4.42 0.77 -13.85
CA ILE A 160 4.39 0.28 -12.47
C ILE A 160 5.79 0.51 -11.92
N TRP A 161 5.90 1.34 -10.89
CA TRP A 161 7.16 1.63 -10.21
C TRP A 161 7.22 0.91 -8.89
N VAL A 162 8.39 0.38 -8.56
CA VAL A 162 8.67 -0.24 -7.26
C VAL A 162 9.88 0.44 -6.65
N GLU A 163 9.70 1.02 -5.47
CA GLU A 163 10.75 1.61 -4.63
C GLU A 163 11.04 0.67 -3.47
N VAL A 164 12.32 0.33 -3.32
CA VAL A 164 12.85 -0.48 -2.23
C VAL A 164 13.68 0.43 -1.33
N GLU A 165 13.35 0.41 -0.04
CA GLU A 165 14.10 1.09 1.02
C GLU A 165 14.98 0.06 1.73
N GLY A 166 16.31 0.24 1.67
CA GLY A 166 17.27 -0.62 2.35
C GLY A 166 17.27 -0.43 3.86
N ALA A 167 17.95 -1.34 4.58
CA ALA A 167 18.07 -1.28 6.03
C ALA A 167 18.82 -0.02 6.54
N ASP A 168 19.60 0.63 5.67
CA ASP A 168 20.28 1.90 5.90
C ASP A 168 19.40 3.13 5.60
N GLY A 169 18.17 2.92 5.13
CA GLY A 169 17.23 3.96 4.70
C GLY A 169 17.47 4.48 3.28
N ALA A 170 18.44 3.94 2.54
CA ALA A 170 18.65 4.31 1.14
C ALA A 170 17.48 3.80 0.27
N LYS A 171 17.04 4.62 -0.67
CA LYS A 171 15.91 4.30 -1.56
C LYS A 171 16.38 4.15 -2.98
N SER A 172 15.94 3.08 -3.62
CA SER A 172 16.16 2.82 -5.05
C SER A 172 14.86 2.40 -5.70
N ALA A 173 14.62 2.82 -6.94
CA ALA A 173 13.41 2.48 -7.66
C ALA A 173 13.72 1.83 -9.01
N THR A 174 12.82 0.98 -9.46
CA THR A 174 12.77 0.42 -10.81
C THR A 174 11.36 0.55 -11.37
N SER A 175 11.21 0.44 -12.69
CA SER A 175 9.92 0.45 -13.36
C SER A 175 9.72 -0.79 -14.22
N PHE A 176 8.44 -1.10 -14.43
CA PHE A 176 7.95 -2.14 -15.31
C PHE A 176 6.86 -1.55 -16.20
N LYS A 177 6.87 -1.94 -17.47
CA LYS A 177 5.84 -1.50 -18.40
C LYS A 177 4.48 -2.06 -17.95
N LEU A 178 3.44 -1.24 -18.05
CA LEU A 178 2.07 -1.71 -17.88
C LEU A 178 1.76 -2.82 -18.92
N PRO A 179 1.09 -3.91 -18.50
CA PRO A 179 0.74 -5.02 -19.39
C PRO A 179 -0.13 -4.59 -20.58
#